data_AF-A0A6A4PBZ3-F1
#
_entry.id   AF-A0A6A4PBZ3-F1
#
_cell.length_a   1.000
_cell.length_b   1.000
_cell.length_c   1.000
_cell.angle_alpha   90.00
_cell.angle_beta   90.00
_cell.angle_gamma   90.00
#
_symmetry.space_group_name_H-M   'P 1'
#
loop_
_entity.id
_entity.type
_entity.pdbx_description
1 polymer ?
#
loop_
_entity_poly.entity_id
_entity_poly.type
_entity_poly.pdbx_seq_one_letter_code
_entity_poly.pdbx_strand_id
1 'polypeptide(L)'
;MLHSAEEHFSHLRSLIHARSFNDTTLGFLESLLVSKDVESATEVRFTLTQFLRSESLSVIRSIAAKTVHQKLLILDFFVRAFALLGDVQSCLALRYEALVLRELKSATASCEWLQVSSVEWLNFVVDAVHNGFHSVAEKVSVLCIIYLQLAL
;
A
#
# COMPACT_ATOMS: atom_id res chain seq x y z
N MET A 1 16.48 9.00 26.32
CA MET A 1 16.19 8.77 24.88
C MET A 1 14.99 7.85 24.66
N LEU A 2 14.75 6.81 25.48
CA LEU A 2 13.58 5.92 25.29
C LEU A 2 12.19 6.59 25.42
N HIS A 3 12.01 7.56 26.34
CA HIS A 3 10.71 8.19 26.60
C HIS A 3 10.12 8.93 25.38
N SER A 4 10.98 9.51 24.53
CA SER A 4 10.55 10.25 23.32
C SER A 4 10.11 9.31 22.19
N ALA A 5 10.72 8.12 22.06
CA ALA A 5 10.35 7.15 21.04
C ALA A 5 8.97 6.53 21.31
N GLU A 6 8.64 6.27 22.58
CA GLU A 6 7.36 5.70 23.00
C GLU A 6 6.20 6.70 22.85
N GLU A 7 6.44 7.98 23.14
CA GLU A 7 5.49 9.07 22.89
C GLU A 7 5.20 9.24 21.39
N HIS A 8 6.24 9.24 20.55
CA HIS A 8 6.09 9.38 19.11
C HIS A 8 5.34 8.18 18.50
N PHE A 9 5.64 6.96 18.95
CA PHE A 9 4.93 5.77 18.51
C PHE A 9 3.46 5.80 18.93
N SER A 10 3.18 6.24 20.16
CA SER A 10 1.81 6.43 20.67
C SER A 10 1.05 7.47 19.84
N HIS A 11 1.71 8.55 19.45
CA HIS A 11 1.12 9.54 18.56
C HIS A 11 0.79 8.96 17.18
N LEU A 12 1.72 8.22 16.55
CA LEU A 12 1.43 7.55 15.27
C LEU A 12 0.22 6.62 15.40
N ARG A 13 0.15 5.81 16.47
CA ARG A 13 -1.01 4.95 16.72
C ARG A 13 -2.29 5.77 16.74
N SER A 14 -2.32 6.89 17.46
CA SER A 14 -3.52 7.73 17.54
C SER A 14 -3.96 8.24 16.16
N LEU A 15 -3.02 8.66 15.30
CA LEU A 15 -3.30 9.12 13.95
C LEU A 15 -3.90 8.01 13.07
N ILE A 16 -3.33 6.81 13.12
CA ILE A 16 -3.81 5.65 12.34
C ILE A 16 -5.19 5.19 12.83
N HIS A 17 -5.44 5.17 14.14
CA HIS A 17 -6.75 4.85 14.70
C HIS A 17 -7.80 5.90 14.34
N ALA A 18 -7.42 7.18 14.32
CA ALA A 18 -8.27 8.28 13.87
C ALA A 18 -8.51 8.28 12.34
N ARG A 19 -7.95 7.31 11.60
CA ARG A 19 -8.04 7.20 10.14
C ARG A 19 -7.47 8.43 9.41
N SER A 20 -6.46 9.06 10.01
CA SER A 20 -5.71 10.15 9.41
C SER A 20 -4.73 9.61 8.35
N PHE A 21 -5.27 9.27 7.18
CA PHE A 21 -4.50 8.76 6.05
C PHE A 21 -4.16 9.91 5.09
N ASN A 22 -3.13 10.68 5.43
CA ASN A 22 -2.71 11.86 4.69
C ASN A 22 -1.18 12.02 4.68
N ASP A 23 -0.69 12.95 3.86
CA ASP A 23 0.74 13.22 3.70
C ASP A 23 1.40 13.68 5.01
N THR A 24 0.68 14.40 5.88
CA THR A 24 1.20 14.80 7.19
C THR A 24 1.55 13.59 8.05
N THR A 25 0.69 12.55 8.02
CA THR A 25 0.91 11.32 8.77
C THR A 25 2.06 10.49 8.16
N LEU A 26 2.21 10.51 6.83
CA LEU A 26 3.36 9.90 6.15
C LEU A 26 4.68 10.60 6.48
N GLY A 27 4.71 11.93 6.46
CA GLY A 27 5.89 12.71 6.84
C GLY A 27 6.27 12.49 8.31
N PHE A 28 5.27 12.35 9.19
CA PHE A 28 5.53 11.95 10.57
C PHE A 28 6.15 10.56 10.64
N LEU A 29 5.57 9.55 9.95
CA LEU A 29 6.15 8.20 9.88
C LEU A 29 7.60 8.22 9.39
N GLU A 30 7.89 8.95 8.31
CA GLU A 30 9.23 9.09 7.75
C GLU A 30 10.22 9.67 8.78
N SER A 31 9.79 10.69 9.55
CA SER A 31 10.62 11.29 10.60
C SER A 31 11.01 10.30 11.70
N LEU A 32 10.18 9.28 11.99
CA LEU A 32 10.49 8.23 12.96
C LEU A 32 11.58 7.28 12.47
N LEU A 33 11.79 7.19 11.15
CA LEU A 33 12.78 6.31 10.54
C LEU A 33 14.17 6.94 10.47
N VAL A 34 14.28 8.24 10.77
CA VAL A 34 15.53 8.98 10.79
C VAL A 34 16.20 8.80 12.16
N SER A 35 17.00 7.74 12.30
CA SER A 35 17.87 7.52 13.47
C SER A 35 19.35 7.50 13.04
N LYS A 36 20.23 7.97 13.93
CA LYS A 36 21.69 7.92 13.75
C LYS A 36 22.28 6.56 14.10
N ASP A 37 21.54 5.74 14.85
CA ASP A 37 21.96 4.41 15.27
C ASP A 37 21.24 3.33 14.46
N VAL A 38 21.99 2.42 13.85
CA VAL A 38 21.48 1.46 12.87
C VAL A 38 20.62 0.39 13.54
N GLU A 39 21.02 -0.10 14.72
CA GLU A 39 20.31 -1.16 15.45
C GLU A 39 18.93 -0.66 15.92
N SER A 40 18.88 0.53 16.52
CA SER A 40 17.60 1.16 16.88
C SER A 40 16.74 1.45 15.66
N ALA A 41 17.33 1.84 14.52
CA ALA A 41 16.57 2.09 13.30
C ALA A 41 15.93 0.82 12.72
N THR A 42 16.63 -0.33 12.79
CA THR A 42 16.08 -1.62 12.35
C THR A 42 14.95 -2.10 13.26
N GLU A 43 15.08 -1.96 14.58
CA GLU A 43 14.04 -2.35 15.53
C GLU A 43 12.78 -1.48 15.39
N VAL A 44 12.97 -0.16 15.26
CA VAL A 44 11.88 0.78 15.02
C VAL A 44 11.16 0.46 13.70
N ARG A 45 11.90 0.20 12.62
CA ARG A 45 11.32 -0.23 11.33
C ARG A 45 10.52 -1.52 11.46
N PHE A 46 11.06 -2.52 12.15
CA PHE A 46 10.38 -3.79 12.35
C PHE A 46 9.07 -3.62 13.11
N THR A 47 9.11 -2.90 14.24
CA THR A 47 7.94 -2.63 15.07
C THR A 47 6.86 -1.86 14.32
N LEU A 48 7.25 -0.80 13.58
CA LEU A 48 6.33 -0.02 12.73
C LEU A 48 5.71 -0.88 11.63
N THR A 49 6.50 -1.75 10.99
CA THR A 49 6.03 -2.65 9.93
C THR A 49 4.98 -3.61 10.45
N GLN A 50 5.21 -4.26 11.59
CA GLN A 50 4.23 -5.17 12.19
C GLN A 50 2.94 -4.45 12.56
N PHE A 51 3.06 -3.25 13.15
CA PHE A 51 1.91 -2.42 13.50
C PHE A 51 1.09 -2.01 12.26
N LEU A 52 1.74 -1.52 11.19
CA LEU A 52 1.02 -1.12 9.98
C LEU A 52 0.45 -2.33 9.23
N ARG A 53 1.07 -3.51 9.29
CA ARG A 53 0.49 -4.76 8.76
C ARG A 53 -0.83 -5.09 9.47
N SER A 54 -0.88 -5.04 10.80
CA SER A 54 -2.12 -5.31 11.53
C SER A 54 -3.20 -4.25 11.25
N GLU A 55 -2.81 -2.97 11.25
CA GLU A 55 -3.75 -1.87 11.03
C GLU A 55 -4.28 -1.82 9.60
N SER A 56 -3.44 -2.02 8.60
CA SER A 56 -3.87 -2.04 7.19
C SER A 56 -4.92 -3.13 6.95
N LEU A 57 -4.71 -4.34 7.48
CA LEU A 57 -5.68 -5.43 7.36
C LEU A 57 -7.02 -5.10 8.03
N SER A 58 -6.97 -4.50 9.23
CA SER A 58 -8.15 -4.04 9.96
C SER A 58 -8.91 -2.95 9.19
N VAL A 59 -8.19 -1.98 8.65
CA VAL A 59 -8.75 -0.90 7.83
C VAL A 59 -9.40 -1.46 6.58
N ILE A 60 -8.70 -2.28 5.79
CA ILE A 60 -9.21 -2.81 4.51
C ILE A 60 -10.52 -3.57 4.71
N ARG A 61 -10.64 -4.34 5.79
CA ARG A 61 -11.89 -5.04 6.15
C ARG A 61 -13.04 -4.10 6.50
N SER A 62 -12.74 -2.92 7.06
CA SER A 62 -13.76 -1.97 7.52
C SER A 62 -14.20 -0.93 6.47
N ILE A 63 -13.43 -0.74 5.39
CA ILE A 63 -13.72 0.30 4.38
C ILE A 63 -14.72 -0.13 3.31
N ALA A 64 -15.41 -1.27 3.46
CA ALA A 64 -16.34 -1.81 2.47
C ALA A 64 -17.42 -0.80 2.03
N ALA A 65 -17.96 -0.02 2.98
CA ALA A 65 -18.99 0.99 2.72
C ALA A 65 -18.47 2.34 2.19
N LYS A 66 -17.14 2.56 2.15
CA LYS A 66 -16.55 3.80 1.62
C LYS A 66 -16.68 3.88 0.10
N THR A 67 -16.62 5.11 -0.42
CA THR A 67 -16.59 5.34 -1.87
C THR A 67 -15.31 4.75 -2.49
N VAL A 68 -15.34 4.48 -3.80
CA VAL A 68 -14.15 3.96 -4.51
C VAL A 68 -12.96 4.90 -4.36
N HIS A 69 -13.19 6.21 -4.51
CA HIS A 69 -12.16 7.22 -4.33
C HIS A 69 -11.54 7.17 -2.93
N GLN A 70 -12.35 7.10 -1.88
CA GLN A 70 -11.85 6.99 -0.50
C GLN A 70 -11.07 5.69 -0.26
N LYS A 71 -11.52 4.57 -0.82
CA LYS A 71 -10.80 3.30 -0.73
C LYS A 71 -9.42 3.41 -1.37
N LEU A 72 -9.33 4.03 -2.55
CA LEU A 72 -8.06 4.22 -3.27
C LEU A 72 -7.09 5.13 -2.52
N LEU A 73 -7.56 6.22 -1.91
CA LEU A 73 -6.72 7.09 -1.07
C LEU A 73 -6.14 6.33 0.14
N ILE A 74 -6.94 5.46 0.76
CA ILE A 74 -6.49 4.64 1.89
C ILE A 74 -5.45 3.61 1.44
N LEU A 75 -5.67 2.95 0.30
CA LEU A 75 -4.71 2.01 -0.27
C LEU A 75 -3.40 2.71 -0.63
N ASP A 76 -3.46 3.88 -1.30
CA ASP A 76 -2.28 4.69 -1.64
C ASP A 76 -1.46 5.07 -0.41
N PHE A 77 -2.13 5.53 0.65
CA PHE A 77 -1.47 5.84 1.91
C PHE A 77 -0.66 4.65 2.44
N PHE A 78 -1.27 3.45 2.52
CA PHE A 78 -0.57 2.28 3.04
C PHE A 78 0.53 1.78 2.09
N VAL A 79 0.33 1.84 0.77
CA VAL A 79 1.37 1.55 -0.22
C VAL A 79 2.60 2.41 0.04
N ARG A 80 2.42 3.73 0.19
CA ARG A 80 3.49 4.67 0.47
C ARG A 80 4.13 4.44 1.84
N ALA A 81 3.33 4.14 2.86
CA ALA A 81 3.83 3.82 4.19
C ALA A 81 4.71 2.55 4.20
N PHE A 82 4.29 1.48 3.50
CA PHE A 82 5.09 0.26 3.38
C PHE A 82 6.32 0.46 2.50
N ALA A 83 6.27 1.31 1.49
CA ALA A 83 7.44 1.70 0.72
C ALA A 83 8.49 2.40 1.59
N LEU A 84 8.08 3.33 2.48
CA LEU A 84 8.98 3.97 3.45
C LEU A 84 9.63 2.96 4.41
N LEU A 85 8.90 1.92 4.79
CA LEU A 85 9.38 0.87 5.68
C LEU A 85 10.18 -0.23 4.98
N GLY A 86 10.23 -0.24 3.65
CA GLY A 86 10.86 -1.29 2.86
C GLY A 86 10.09 -2.63 2.84
N ASP A 87 8.81 -2.63 3.21
CA ASP A 87 7.97 -3.83 3.19
C ASP A 87 7.36 -4.05 1.80
N VAL A 88 8.17 -4.61 0.92
CA VAL A 88 7.83 -4.83 -0.49
C VAL A 88 6.60 -5.72 -0.67
N GLN A 89 6.45 -6.76 0.15
CA GLN A 89 5.32 -7.68 0.03
C GLN A 89 3.99 -6.96 0.27
N SER A 90 3.90 -6.18 1.35
CA SER A 90 2.68 -5.42 1.67
C SER A 90 2.43 -4.31 0.65
N CYS A 91 3.48 -3.66 0.14
CA CYS A 91 3.38 -2.67 -0.93
C CYS A 91 2.76 -3.28 -2.21
N LEU A 92 3.30 -4.40 -2.69
CA LEU A 92 2.78 -5.09 -3.89
C LEU A 92 1.36 -5.60 -3.67
N ALA A 93 1.06 -6.17 -2.50
CA ALA A 93 -0.29 -6.65 -2.20
C ALA A 93 -1.32 -5.51 -2.31
N LEU A 94 -1.05 -4.35 -1.72
CA LEU A 94 -2.00 -3.23 -1.75
C LEU A 94 -2.06 -2.52 -3.10
N ARG A 95 -0.95 -2.46 -3.85
CA ARG A 95 -0.96 -1.99 -5.24
C ARG A 95 -1.84 -2.89 -6.11
N TYR A 96 -1.73 -4.20 -5.96
CA TYR A 96 -2.58 -5.15 -6.66
C TYR A 96 -4.07 -4.93 -6.32
N GLU A 97 -4.41 -4.82 -5.04
CA GLU A 97 -5.79 -4.55 -4.59
C GLU A 97 -6.34 -3.24 -5.18
N ALA A 98 -5.51 -2.18 -5.28
CA ALA A 98 -5.91 -0.92 -5.88
C ALA A 98 -6.21 -1.04 -7.38
N LEU A 99 -5.37 -1.79 -8.12
CA LEU A 99 -5.58 -2.06 -9.54
C LEU A 99 -6.85 -2.88 -9.77
N VAL A 100 -7.06 -3.96 -9.01
CA VAL A 100 -8.28 -4.78 -9.09
C VAL A 100 -9.53 -3.97 -8.76
N LEU A 101 -9.49 -3.14 -7.71
CA LEU A 101 -10.62 -2.30 -7.33
C LEU A 101 -10.99 -1.31 -8.44
N ARG A 102 -9.99 -0.70 -9.08
CA ARG A 102 -10.18 0.22 -10.21
C ARG A 102 -10.78 -0.50 -11.40
N GLU A 103 -10.21 -1.63 -11.80
CA GLU A 103 -10.69 -2.47 -12.90
C GLU A 103 -12.18 -2.86 -12.75
N LEU A 104 -12.52 -3.46 -11.59
CA LEU A 104 -13.88 -3.91 -11.30
C LEU A 104 -14.89 -2.76 -11.31
N LYS A 105 -14.47 -1.57 -10.88
CA LYS A 105 -15.37 -0.41 -10.79
C LYS A 105 -15.48 0.33 -12.11
N SER A 106 -14.41 0.39 -12.89
CA SER A 106 -14.38 0.92 -14.25
C SER A 106 -15.42 0.23 -15.16
N ALA A 107 -15.57 -1.09 -15.03
CA ALA A 107 -16.57 -1.86 -15.78
C ALA A 107 -18.04 -1.53 -15.41
N THR A 108 -18.28 -1.02 -14.19
CA THR A 108 -19.64 -0.81 -13.64
C THR A 108 -20.08 0.64 -13.59
N ALA A 109 -19.12 1.55 -13.45
CA ALA A 109 -19.34 2.98 -13.42
C ALA A 109 -18.51 3.53 -14.57
N SER A 110 -19.15 4.09 -15.59
CA SER A 110 -18.54 4.73 -16.77
C SER A 110 -17.66 5.92 -16.37
N CYS A 111 -16.56 5.63 -15.69
CA CYS A 111 -15.66 6.57 -15.04
C CYS A 111 -14.26 6.30 -15.58
N GLU A 112 -13.84 7.12 -16.53
CA GLU A 112 -12.58 6.94 -17.25
C GLU A 112 -11.35 6.96 -16.33
N TRP A 113 -11.39 7.71 -15.23
CA TRP A 113 -10.27 7.76 -14.27
C TRP A 113 -10.04 6.45 -13.50
N LEU A 114 -11.00 5.52 -13.53
CA LEU A 114 -10.86 4.18 -12.96
C LEU A 114 -10.27 3.17 -13.94
N GLN A 115 -10.18 3.49 -15.23
CA GLN A 115 -9.57 2.59 -16.22
C GLN A 115 -8.12 2.30 -15.84
N VAL A 116 -7.75 1.02 -15.83
CA VAL A 116 -6.38 0.58 -15.58
C VAL A 116 -5.78 0.22 -16.92
N SER A 117 -4.68 0.88 -17.28
CA SER A 117 -4.00 0.59 -18.53
C SER A 117 -3.23 -0.72 -18.48
N SER A 118 -3.02 -1.36 -19.64
CA SER A 118 -2.12 -2.51 -19.76
C SER A 118 -0.69 -2.20 -19.31
N VAL A 119 -0.26 -0.93 -19.45
CA VAL A 119 1.04 -0.45 -18.96
C VAL A 119 1.13 -0.46 -17.44
N GLU A 120 0.08 -0.04 -16.73
CA GLU A 120 0.05 -0.12 -15.26
C GLU A 120 0.17 -1.57 -14.76
N TRP A 121 -0.55 -2.49 -15.40
CA TRP A 121 -0.46 -3.91 -15.09
C TRP A 121 0.92 -4.49 -15.41
N LEU A 122 1.52 -4.12 -16.55
CA LEU A 122 2.86 -4.56 -16.92
C LEU A 122 3.91 -4.04 -15.92
N ASN A 123 3.83 -2.77 -15.52
CA ASN A 123 4.72 -2.20 -14.51
C ASN A 123 4.62 -2.95 -13.18
N PHE A 124 3.39 -3.32 -12.76
CA PHE A 124 3.19 -4.15 -11.58
C PHE A 124 3.87 -5.51 -11.70
N VAL A 125 3.73 -6.19 -12.85
CA VAL A 125 4.36 -7.49 -13.11
C VAL A 125 5.89 -7.37 -13.06
N VAL A 126 6.46 -6.36 -13.71
CA VAL A 126 7.91 -6.09 -13.71
C VAL A 126 8.41 -5.88 -12.28
N ASP A 127 7.72 -5.04 -11.50
CA ASP A 127 8.06 -4.79 -10.10
C ASP A 127 8.00 -6.08 -9.26
N ALA A 128 6.94 -6.89 -9.44
CA ALA A 128 6.79 -8.15 -8.72
C ALA A 128 7.90 -9.16 -9.05
N VAL A 129 8.26 -9.29 -10.34
CA VAL A 129 9.37 -10.16 -10.78
C VAL A 129 10.70 -9.67 -10.22
N HIS A 130 10.97 -8.37 -10.31
CA HIS A 130 12.23 -7.78 -9.81
C HIS A 130 12.43 -8.03 -8.32
N ASN A 131 11.33 -8.08 -7.56
CA ASN A 131 11.34 -8.35 -6.13
C ASN A 131 11.17 -9.84 -5.76
N GLY A 132 11.25 -10.76 -6.72
CA GLY A 132 11.21 -12.21 -6.49
C GLY A 132 9.82 -12.82 -6.29
N PHE A 133 8.74 -12.06 -6.50
CA PHE A 133 7.36 -12.51 -6.37
C PHE A 133 6.82 -13.13 -7.68
N HIS A 134 7.55 -14.11 -8.23
CA HIS A 134 7.24 -14.70 -9.54
C HIS A 134 5.85 -15.35 -9.63
N SER A 135 5.37 -15.99 -8.57
CA SER A 135 4.04 -16.62 -8.54
C SER A 135 2.89 -15.61 -8.58
N VAL A 136 3.11 -14.40 -8.04
CA VAL A 136 2.15 -13.29 -8.14
C VAL A 136 2.20 -12.70 -9.54
N ALA A 137 3.40 -12.48 -10.07
CA ALA A 137 3.60 -11.98 -11.43
C ALA A 137 2.95 -12.88 -12.48
N GLU A 138 3.09 -14.21 -12.38
CA GLU A 138 2.51 -15.17 -13.30
C GLU A 138 0.98 -15.08 -13.35
N LYS A 139 0.32 -15.01 -12.19
CA LYS A 139 -1.14 -14.86 -12.10
C LYS A 139 -1.64 -13.58 -12.78
N VAL A 140 -0.92 -12.47 -12.62
CA VAL A 140 -1.28 -11.20 -13.25
C VAL A 140 -0.97 -11.20 -14.75
N SER A 141 0.10 -11.88 -15.17
CA SER A 141 0.50 -11.98 -16.58
C SER A 141 -0.54 -12.67 -17.45
N VAL A 142 -1.18 -13.72 -16.93
CA VAL A 142 -2.30 -14.39 -17.63
C VAL A 142 -3.48 -13.42 -17.82
N LEU A 143 -3.75 -12.58 -16.81
CA LEU A 143 -4.76 -11.54 -16.90
C LEU A 143 -4.41 -10.53 -18.02
N CYS A 144 -3.17 -10.04 -18.05
CA CYS A 144 -2.69 -9.11 -19.08
C CYS A 144 -2.80 -9.67 -20.50
N ILE A 145 -2.48 -10.95 -20.71
CA ILE A 145 -2.53 -11.60 -22.03
C ILE A 145 -3.97 -11.68 -22.54
N ILE A 146 -4.93 -12.03 -21.66
CA ILE A 146 -6.35 -12.05 -22.01
C ILE A 146 -6.83 -10.66 -22.42
N TYR A 147 -6.42 -9.60 -21.71
CA TYR A 147 -6.81 -8.22 -22.05
C TYR A 147 -6.17 -7.71 -23.35
N LEU A 148 -4.90 -8.05 -23.63
CA LEU A 148 -4.24 -7.74 -24.90
C LEU A 148 -4.92 -8.42 -26.09
N GLN A 149 -5.48 -9.62 -25.92
CA GLN A 149 -6.26 -10.32 -26.95
C GLN A 149 -7.69 -9.78 -27.12
N LEU A 150 -8.27 -9.13 -26.11
CA LEU A 150 -9.61 -8.51 -26.19
C LEU A 150 -9.58 -7.07 -26.72
N ALA A 151 -8.41 -6.42 -26.68
CA ALA A 151 -8.20 -5.06 -27.19
C ALA A 151 -7.71 -5.00 -28.66
N LEU A 152 -7.53 -6.16 -29.31
CA LEU A 152 -7.20 -6.35 -30.73
C LEU A 152 -8.41 -6.95 -31.47
#